data_AF-A0A523JS47-F1
#
_entry.id   AF-A0A523JS47-F1
#
_cell.length_a   1.000
_cell.length_b   1.000
_cell.length_c   1.000
_cell.angle_alpha   90.00
_cell.angle_beta   90.00
_cell.angle_gamma   90.00
#
_symmetry.space_group_name_H-M   'P 1'
#
loop_
_entity.id
_entity.type
_entity.pdbx_description
1 polymer ?
#
loop_
_entity_poly.entity_id
_entity_poly.type
_entity_poly.pdbx_seq_one_letter_code
_entity_poly.pdbx_strand_id
1 'polypeptide(L)' 'MAVDVAQLLSFTVKNNASDLHLSGGVPPMIRVDGDIKRVNMPALTHKDVNSMVYDIMND' A
#
# COMPACT_ATOMS: atom_id res chain seq x y z
N MET A 1 8.88 12.64 1.42
CA MET A 1 9.26 11.68 0.37
C MET A 1 7.97 11.05 -0.12
N ALA A 2 7.68 11.10 -1.42
CA ALA A 2 6.49 10.44 -1.95
C ALA A 2 6.65 8.93 -1.78
N VAL A 3 5.62 8.27 -1.25
CA VAL A 3 5.57 6.81 -1.17
C VAL A 3 5.15 6.31 -2.54
N ASP A 4 5.96 5.44 -3.14
CA ASP A 4 5.73 4.86 -4.46
C ASP A 4 4.97 3.53 -4.35
N VAL A 5 3.85 3.41 -5.06
CA VAL A 5 3.02 2.20 -5.10
C VAL A 5 3.79 0.99 -5.62
N ALA A 6 4.74 1.17 -6.56
CA ALA A 6 5.56 0.08 -7.07
C ALA A 6 6.47 -0.52 -5.98
N GLN A 7 6.95 0.32 -5.05
CA GLN A 7 7.73 -0.15 -3.89
C GLN A 7 6.86 -0.95 -2.91
N LEU A 8 5.63 -0.50 -2.66
CA LEU A 8 4.68 -1.23 -1.80
C LEU A 8 4.26 -2.56 -2.41
N LEU A 9 4.03 -2.62 -3.73
CA LEU A 9 3.75 -3.85 -4.46
C LEU A 9 4.95 -4.81 -4.40
N SER A 10 6.17 -4.29 -4.62
CA SER A 10 7.40 -5.08 -4.49
C SER A 10 7.58 -5.64 -3.08
N PHE A 11 7.26 -4.86 -2.04
CA PHE A 11 7.27 -5.31 -0.66
C PHE A 11 6.23 -6.41 -0.42
N THR A 12 5.04 -6.27 -0.98
CA THR A 12 3.94 -7.25 -0.87
C THR A 12 4.39 -8.61 -1.43
N VAL A 13 4.97 -8.63 -2.63
CA VAL A 13 5.50 -9.87 -3.24
C VAL A 13 6.63 -10.46 -2.41
N LYS A 14 7.59 -9.64 -1.96
CA LYS A 14 8.73 -10.11 -1.13
C LYS A 14 8.29 -10.75 0.19
N ASN A 15 7.13 -10.37 0.72
CA ASN A 15 6.58 -10.92 1.96
C ASN A 15 5.57 -12.05 1.72
N ASN A 16 5.47 -12.59 0.49
CA ASN A 16 4.49 -13.62 0.11
C ASN A 16 3.04 -13.23 0.48
N ALA A 17 2.72 -11.94 0.41
CA ALA A 17 1.38 -11.45 0.68
C ALA A 17 0.47 -11.63 -0.54
N SER A 18 -0.79 -11.98 -0.30
CA SER A 18 -1.82 -12.11 -1.34
C SER A 18 -2.36 -10.77 -1.80
N ASP A 19 -2.48 -9.81 -0.87
CA ASP A 19 -3.13 -8.53 -1.09
C ASP A 19 -2.31 -7.38 -0.52
N LEU A 20 -2.32 -6.24 -1.22
CA LEU A 20 -1.92 -4.92 -0.71
C LEU A 20 -3.18 -4.08 -0.49
N HIS A 21 -3.37 -3.58 0.73
CA HIS A 21 -4.47 -2.72 1.11
C HIS A 21 -3.98 -1.28 1.35
N LEU A 22 -4.55 -0.34 0.62
CA LEU A 22 -4.30 1.10 0.76
C LEU A 22 -5.59 1.79 1.22
N SER A 23 -5.51 2.53 2.32
CA SER A 23 -6.65 3.29 2.84
C SER A 23 -6.17 4.54 3.59
N GLY A 24 -6.89 5.64 3.43
CA GLY A 24 -6.57 6.90 4.08
C GLY A 24 -6.85 6.84 5.59
N GLY A 25 -5.99 7.48 6.38
CA GLY A 25 -6.05 7.51 7.84
C GLY A 25 -5.39 6.31 8.52
N VAL A 26 -4.88 5.33 7.77
CA VAL A 26 -4.20 4.15 8.31
C VAL A 26 -2.91 3.85 7.56
N PRO A 27 -1.94 3.13 8.17
CA PRO A 27 -0.77 2.63 7.45
C PRO A 27 -1.18 1.67 6.31
N PRO A 28 -0.34 1.48 5.28
CA PRO A 28 -0.51 0.41 4.32
C PRO A 28 -0.59 -0.94 5.04
N MET A 29 -1.38 -1.87 4.51
CA MET A 29 -1.50 -3.20 5.08
C MET A 29 -1.31 -4.26 4.01
N ILE A 30 -0.77 -5.42 4.40
CA ILE A 30 -0.64 -6.58 3.52
C ILE A 30 -1.36 -7.78 4.15
N ARG A 31 -1.93 -8.65 3.30
CA ARG A 31 -2.49 -9.93 3.76
C ARG A 31 -1.46 -11.03 3.58
N VAL A 32 -1.04 -11.67 4.66
CA VAL A 32 -0.11 -12.83 4.63
C VAL A 32 -0.78 -13.99 5.34
N ASP A 33 -0.90 -15.13 4.65
CA ASP A 33 -1.53 -16.35 5.19
C ASP A 33 -2.95 -16.12 5.78
N GLY A 34 -3.71 -15.20 5.19
CA GLY A 34 -5.05 -14.83 5.64
C GLY A 34 -5.10 -13.63 6.61
N ASP A 35 -4.01 -13.34 7.31
CA ASP A 35 -3.93 -12.29 8.32
C ASP A 35 -3.55 -10.93 7.74
N ILE A 36 -4.22 -9.87 8.19
CA ILE A 36 -3.89 -8.48 7.85
C ILE A 36 -2.78 -7.96 8.78
N LYS A 37 -1.65 -7.55 8.18
CA LYS A 37 -0.51 -6.98 8.88
C LYS A 37 -0.27 -5.54 8.43
N ARG A 38 -0.10 -4.62 9.38
CA ARG A 38 0.28 -3.23 9.09
C ARG A 38 1.75 -3.16 8.71
N VAL A 39 2.04 -2.46 7.62
CA VAL A 39 3.40 -2.10 7.26
C VAL A 39 3.89 -1.04 8.23
N ASN A 40 5.16 -1.14 8.67
CA ASN A 40 5.76 -0.18 9.59
C ASN A 40 6.06 1.16 8.89
N MET A 41 5.00 1.91 8.63
CA MET A 41 5.00 3.21 7.96
C MET A 41 3.94 4.11 8.60
N PRO A 42 4.07 5.44 8.45
CA PRO A 42 3.02 6.37 8.87
C PRO A 42 1.68 6.08 8.19
N ALA A 43 0.61 6.57 8.80
CA ALA A 43 -0.71 6.54 8.18
C ALA A 43 -0.71 7.35 6.87
N LEU A 44 -1.28 6.77 5.81
CA LEU A 44 -1.45 7.45 4.53
C LEU A 44 -2.58 8.48 4.64
N THR A 45 -2.42 9.65 4.04
CA THR A 45 -3.55 10.57 3.89
C THR A 45 -4.44 10.13 2.72
N HIS A 46 -5.66 10.68 2.64
CA HIS A 46 -6.51 10.48 1.47
C HIS A 46 -5.81 10.92 0.17
N LYS A 47 -5.06 12.02 0.24
CA LYS A 47 -4.29 12.55 -0.90
C LYS A 47 -3.20 11.57 -1.34
N ASP A 48 -2.45 10.99 -0.40
CA ASP A 48 -1.38 10.03 -0.73
C ASP A 48 -1.95 8.80 -1.45
N VAL A 49 -3.06 8.25 -0.94
CA VAL A 49 -3.74 7.10 -1.58
C VAL A 49 -4.23 7.47 -2.97
N ASN A 50 -4.88 8.62 -3.11
CA ASN A 50 -5.41 9.09 -4.38
C ASN A 50 -4.29 9.27 -5.42
N SER A 51 -3.18 9.92 -5.05
CA SER A 51 -2.01 10.08 -5.91
C SER A 51 -1.43 8.73 -6.36
N MET A 52 -1.25 7.77 -5.45
CA MET A 52 -0.74 6.44 -5.81
C MET A 52 -1.64 5.69 -6.79
N VAL A 53 -2.96 5.84 -6.66
CA VAL A 53 -3.93 5.20 -7.56
C VAL A 53 -3.89 5.85 -8.94
N TYR A 54 -3.89 7.18 -9.02
CA TYR A 54 -3.82 7.88 -10.30
C TYR A 54 -2.49 7.66 -11.04
N ASP A 55 -1.38 7.47 -10.32
CA ASP A 55 -0.07 7.21 -10.95
C ASP A 55 -0.03 5.88 -11.74
N ILE A 56 -0.95 4.94 -11.48
CA ILE A 56 -1.04 3.64 -12.17
C ILE A 56 -2.28 3.48 -13.04
N MET A 57 -3.21 4.43 -12.97
CA MET A 57 -4.39 4.45 -13.82
C MET A 57 -4.05 5.10 -15.15
N ASN A 58 -4.72 4.62 -16.20
CA ASN A 58 -4.74 5.30 -17.49
C ASN A 58 -5.79 6.41 -17.43
N ASP A 59 -5.67 7.40 -18.32
CA ASP A 59 -6.69 8.45 -18.51
C ASP A 59 -8.11 7.89 -18.74
#